data_AF-A0AAU5BEL6-F1
#
_entry.id   AF-A0AAU5BEL6-F1
#
_cell.length_a   1.000
_cell.length_b   1.000
_cell.length_c   1.000
_cell.angle_alpha   90.00
_cell.angle_beta   90.00
_cell.angle_gamma   90.00
#
_symmetry.space_group_name_H-M   'P 1'
#
loop_
_entity.id
_entity.type
_entity.pdbx_description
1 polymer ?
#
loop_
_entity_poly.entity_id
_entity_poly.type
_entity_poly.pdbx_seq_one_letter_code
_entity_poly.pdbx_strand_id
1 'polypeptide(L)'
;MPRLLRVMADYGCHPLWIPDVPDNVSPHDPAFGLTAGLARKLEAWSDEFEAILVMDDPASSAFPSVEAEVAFCRTGEELARQVAAELGAAWRVTYLDVCTGSHRDVLPAAGPPRGGRRARAVS
;
A
#
# COMPACT_ATOMS: atom_id res chain seq x y z
N MET A 1 9.88 8.31 16.98
CA MET A 1 10.20 7.50 15.80
C MET A 1 8.93 7.36 14.99
N PRO A 2 8.97 7.43 13.65
CA PRO A 2 7.78 7.23 12.83
C PRO A 2 7.29 5.79 12.97
N ARG A 3 5.96 5.59 12.88
CA ARG A 3 5.37 4.24 12.82
C ARG A 3 5.65 3.61 11.47
N LEU A 4 5.82 2.30 11.42
CA LEU A 4 6.09 1.60 10.18
C LEU A 4 4.78 1.11 9.55
N LEU A 5 4.64 1.33 8.24
CA LEU A 5 3.60 0.74 7.42
C LEU A 5 4.27 0.10 6.20
N ARG A 6 3.85 -1.11 5.84
CA ARG A 6 4.30 -1.80 4.64
C ARG A 6 3.12 -1.95 3.68
N VAL A 7 3.36 -1.60 2.42
CA VAL A 7 2.45 -1.87 1.31
C VAL A 7 2.91 -3.15 0.63
N MET A 8 2.03 -4.13 0.51
CA MET A 8 2.33 -5.48 0.04
C MET A 8 1.02 -6.19 -0.29
N ALA A 9 0.95 -6.86 -1.43
CA ALA A 9 -0.15 -7.76 -1.75
C ALA A 9 0.15 -9.15 -1.17
N ASP A 10 -0.89 -9.80 -0.67
CA ASP A 10 -0.88 -11.20 -0.26
C ASP A 10 -2.31 -11.74 -0.45
N TYR A 11 -2.45 -13.05 -0.56
CA TYR A 11 -3.75 -13.65 -0.84
C TYR A 11 -4.70 -13.56 0.35
N GLY A 12 -5.97 -13.25 0.08
CA GLY A 12 -7.01 -13.09 1.10
C GLY A 12 -6.77 -11.94 2.08
N CYS A 13 -5.92 -10.98 1.71
CA CYS A 13 -5.37 -9.98 2.62
C CYS A 13 -5.54 -8.54 2.12
N HIS A 14 -5.73 -7.60 3.04
CA HIS A 14 -5.61 -6.17 2.71
C HIS A 14 -4.15 -5.77 2.43
N PRO A 15 -3.92 -4.78 1.55
CA PRO A 15 -2.57 -4.45 1.07
C PRO A 15 -1.73 -3.61 2.05
N LEU A 16 -2.27 -3.23 3.22
CA LEU A 16 -1.55 -2.43 4.21
C LEU A 16 -1.22 -3.26 5.45
N TRP A 17 0.04 -3.23 5.86
CA TRP A 17 0.57 -4.05 6.95
C TRP A 17 1.27 -3.17 7.97
N ILE A 18 0.92 -3.31 9.24
CA ILE A 18 1.70 -2.73 10.33
C ILE A 18 2.58 -3.85 10.87
N PRO A 19 3.92 -3.75 10.76
CA PRO A 19 4.81 -4.73 11.37
C PRO A 19 4.54 -4.86 12.86
N ASP A 20 4.70 -6.07 13.38
CA ASP A 20 4.42 -6.45 14.78
C ASP A 20 2.93 -6.48 15.16
N VAL A 21 2.02 -6.29 14.21
CA VAL A 21 0.59 -6.58 14.34
C VAL A 21 0.27 -7.81 13.49
N PRO A 22 -0.51 -8.80 14.00
CA PRO A 22 -0.81 -10.01 13.25
C PRO A 22 -1.72 -9.77 12.04
N ASP A 23 -2.60 -8.77 12.12
CA ASP A 23 -3.57 -8.47 11.07
C ASP A 23 -3.08 -7.39 10.10
N ASN A 24 -3.51 -7.51 8.85
CA ASN A 24 -3.45 -6.43 7.88
C ASN A 24 -4.58 -5.43 8.09
N VAL A 25 -4.47 -4.28 7.44
CA VAL A 25 -5.35 -3.15 7.66
C VAL A 25 -6.02 -2.73 6.37
N SER A 26 -7.33 -2.51 6.44
CA SER A 26 -8.08 -2.01 5.29
C SER A 26 -7.55 -0.63 4.87
N PRO A 27 -7.34 -0.38 3.56
CA PRO A 27 -7.06 0.96 3.04
C PRO A 27 -8.15 2.00 3.34
N HIS A 28 -9.35 1.53 3.68
CA HIS A 28 -10.51 2.35 4.03
C HIS A 28 -10.59 2.67 5.53
N ASP A 29 -9.67 2.18 6.36
CA ASP A 29 -9.67 2.49 7.78
C ASP A 29 -9.46 4.01 8.01
N PRO A 30 -10.42 4.69 8.65
CA PRO A 30 -10.35 6.15 8.86
C PRO A 30 -9.16 6.58 9.72
N ALA A 31 -8.53 5.67 10.49
CA ALA A 31 -7.34 5.96 11.30
C ALA A 31 -6.14 6.43 10.46
N PHE A 32 -6.06 6.03 9.18
CA PHE A 32 -4.99 6.43 8.28
C PHE A 32 -5.30 7.72 7.52
N GLY A 33 -6.58 8.09 7.41
CA GLY A 33 -7.00 9.31 6.71
C GLY A 33 -6.58 9.34 5.22
N LEU A 34 -6.48 8.17 4.58
CA LEU A 34 -6.25 8.07 3.14
C LEU A 34 -7.47 8.59 2.37
N THR A 35 -7.25 9.19 1.21
CA THR A 35 -8.36 9.53 0.31
C THR A 35 -9.07 8.27 -0.16
N ALA A 36 -10.40 8.34 -0.32
CA ALA A 36 -11.19 7.23 -0.85
C ALA A 36 -10.72 6.77 -2.24
N GLY A 37 -10.16 7.68 -3.04
CA GLY A 37 -9.57 7.37 -4.34
C GLY A 37 -8.31 6.51 -4.23
N LEU A 38 -7.41 6.81 -3.29
CA LEU A 38 -6.22 6.00 -3.04
C LEU A 38 -6.58 4.65 -2.43
N ALA A 39 -7.50 4.63 -1.46
CA ALA A 39 -7.98 3.39 -0.84
C ALA A 39 -8.53 2.40 -1.87
N ARG A 40 -9.40 2.87 -2.78
CA ARG A 40 -9.93 2.06 -3.89
C ARG A 40 -8.87 1.54 -4.86
N LYS A 41 -7.82 2.32 -5.12
CA LYS A 41 -6.72 1.88 -6.00
C LYS A 41 -5.88 0.79 -5.35
N LEU A 42 -5.65 0.89 -4.04
CA LEU A 42 -4.97 -0.15 -3.26
C LEU A 42 -5.78 -1.45 -3.26
N GLU A 43 -7.09 -1.36 -3.02
CA GLU A 43 -8.00 -2.51 -3.07
C GLU A 43 -8.03 -3.16 -4.46
N ALA A 44 -8.21 -2.37 -5.52
CA ALA A 44 -8.18 -2.89 -6.89
C ALA A 44 -6.83 -3.54 -7.26
N TRP A 45 -5.72 -3.00 -6.74
CA TRP A 45 -4.40 -3.58 -6.92
C TRP A 45 -4.25 -4.91 -6.16
N SER A 46 -4.75 -5.03 -4.92
CA SER A 46 -4.77 -6.34 -4.24
C SER A 46 -5.69 -7.35 -4.92
N ASP A 47 -6.83 -6.91 -5.46
CA ASP A 47 -7.76 -7.78 -6.19
C ASP A 47 -7.14 -8.34 -7.48
N GLU A 48 -6.29 -7.55 -8.15
CA GLU A 48 -5.52 -8.02 -9.31
C GLU A 48 -4.56 -9.15 -8.92
N PHE A 49 -3.93 -9.06 -7.74
CA PHE A 49 -3.09 -10.14 -7.23
C PHE A 49 -3.93 -11.37 -6.90
N GLU A 50 -5.04 -11.22 -6.19
CA GLU A 50 -5.95 -12.32 -5.86
C GLU A 50 -6.44 -13.06 -7.11
N ALA A 51 -6.69 -12.34 -8.21
CA ALA A 51 -7.17 -12.92 -9.45
C ALA A 51 -6.19 -13.89 -10.13
N ILE A 52 -4.89 -13.86 -9.78
CA ILE A 52 -3.90 -14.81 -10.32
C ILE A 52 -3.83 -16.11 -9.51
N LEU A 53 -4.48 -16.17 -8.34
CA LEU A 53 -4.46 -17.33 -7.45
C LEU A 53 -5.14 -18.53 -8.09
N VAL A 54 -4.39 -19.61 -8.26
CA VAL A 54 -4.93 -20.91 -8.62
C VAL A 54 -5.22 -21.68 -7.33
N MET A 55 -6.47 -21.66 -6.85
CA MET A 55 -6.86 -22.26 -5.58
C MET A 55 -6.47 -23.75 -5.44
N ASP A 56 -6.57 -24.51 -6.53
CA ASP A 56 -6.24 -25.94 -6.54
C ASP A 56 -4.73 -26.22 -6.57
N ASP A 57 -3.92 -25.26 -7.00
CA ASP A 57 -2.46 -25.33 -7.03
C ASP A 57 -1.84 -23.93 -6.86
N PRO A 58 -1.78 -23.40 -5.62
CA PRO A 58 -1.29 -22.04 -5.38
C PRO A 58 0.14 -21.80 -5.87
N ALA A 59 0.96 -22.85 -5.94
CA ALA A 59 2.34 -22.76 -6.43
C ALA A 59 2.42 -22.51 -7.95
N SER A 60 1.34 -22.79 -8.69
CA SER A 60 1.22 -22.50 -10.13
C SER A 60 0.69 -21.10 -10.44
N SER A 61 0.26 -20.34 -9.42
CA SER A 61 -0.26 -18.98 -9.59
C SER A 61 0.79 -18.09 -10.24
N ALA A 62 0.42 -17.44 -11.35
CA ALA A 62 1.33 -16.62 -12.12
C ALA A 62 0.57 -15.52 -12.85
N PHE A 63 1.25 -14.39 -13.07
CA PHE A 63 0.74 -13.34 -13.94
C PHE A 63 0.59 -13.86 -15.39
N PRO A 64 -0.36 -13.32 -16.18
CA PRO A 64 -0.59 -13.77 -17.55
C PRO A 64 0.58 -13.47 -18.50
N SER A 65 1.46 -12.53 -18.14
CA SER A 65 2.71 -12.26 -18.84
C SER A 65 3.71 -11.56 -17.92
N VAL A 66 4.98 -11.52 -18.36
CA VAL A 66 6.05 -10.76 -17.68
C VAL A 66 5.73 -9.27 -17.65
N GLU A 67 5.11 -8.74 -18.71
CA GLU A 67 4.71 -7.33 -18.77
C GLU A 67 3.62 -7.01 -17.74
N ALA A 68 2.68 -7.93 -17.52
CA ALA A 68 1.64 -7.79 -16.50
C ALA A 68 2.25 -7.78 -15.09
N GLU A 69 3.16 -8.71 -14.82
CA GLU A 69 3.91 -8.76 -13.55
C GLU A 69 4.70 -7.46 -13.28
N VAL A 70 5.43 -6.96 -14.29
CA VAL A 70 6.19 -5.70 -14.18
C VAL A 70 5.25 -4.51 -13.95
N ALA A 71 4.12 -4.46 -14.66
CA ALA A 71 3.12 -3.40 -14.50
C ALA A 71 2.49 -3.42 -13.09
N PHE A 72 2.19 -4.61 -12.58
CA PHE A 72 1.67 -4.82 -11.23
C PHE A 72 2.66 -4.30 -10.18
N CYS A 73 3.94 -4.73 -10.26
CA CYS A 73 4.95 -4.34 -9.28
C CYS A 73 5.30 -2.85 -9.34
N ARG A 74 5.27 -2.24 -10.52
CA ARG A 74 5.38 -0.78 -10.67
C ARG A 74 4.20 -0.05 -10.02
N THR A 75 2.98 -0.53 -10.24
CA THR A 75 1.76 0.06 -9.67
C THR A 75 1.80 0.03 -8.15
N GLY A 76 2.18 -1.10 -7.55
CA GLY A 76 2.33 -1.22 -6.10
C GLY A 76 3.31 -0.20 -5.50
N GLU A 77 4.44 0.03 -6.15
CA GLU A 77 5.40 1.04 -5.69
C GLU A 77 4.86 2.47 -5.83
N GLU A 78 4.18 2.79 -6.92
CA GLU A 78 3.55 4.11 -7.12
C GLU A 78 2.43 4.38 -6.10
N LEU A 79 1.67 3.35 -5.72
CA LEU A 79 0.69 3.42 -4.65
C LEU A 79 1.35 3.63 -3.29
N ALA A 80 2.44 2.91 -2.99
CA ALA A 80 3.18 3.09 -1.74
C ALA A 80 3.72 4.53 -1.60
N ARG A 81 4.18 5.16 -2.68
CA ARG A 81 4.62 6.57 -2.68
C ARG A 81 3.47 7.54 -2.40
N GLN A 82 2.28 7.25 -2.92
CA GLN A 82 1.07 8.03 -2.63
C GLN A 82 0.65 7.88 -1.17
N VAL A 83 0.66 6.65 -0.63
CA VAL A 83 0.39 6.38 0.80
C VAL A 83 1.38 7.15 1.68
N ALA A 84 2.68 7.10 1.38
CA ALA A 84 3.70 7.85 2.11
C ALA A 84 3.44 9.37 2.10
N ALA A 85 3.02 9.92 0.96
CA ALA A 85 2.68 11.34 0.83
C ALA A 85 1.43 11.71 1.64
N GLU A 86 0.42 10.83 1.68
CA GLU A 86 -0.81 11.08 2.42
C GLU A 86 -0.63 10.96 3.94
N LEU A 87 0.11 9.95 4.40
CA LEU A 87 0.36 9.72 5.84
C LEU A 87 1.37 10.70 6.44
N GLY A 88 2.27 11.24 5.61
CA GLY A 88 3.29 12.20 6.02
C GLY A 88 4.33 11.61 6.99
N ALA A 89 5.12 12.49 7.60
CA ALA A 89 6.31 12.12 8.37
C ALA A 89 6.04 11.34 9.67
N ALA A 90 4.79 11.21 10.10
CA ALA A 90 4.41 10.36 11.24
C ALA A 90 4.58 8.86 10.91
N TRP A 91 4.60 8.52 9.62
CA TRP A 91 4.74 7.16 9.13
C TRP A 91 5.97 7.03 8.23
N ARG A 92 6.68 5.91 8.41
CA ARG A 92 7.65 5.39 7.45
C ARG A 92 6.93 4.34 6.63
N VAL A 93 6.86 4.53 5.33
CA VAL A 93 6.21 3.58 4.42
C VAL A 93 7.27 2.79 3.68
N THR A 94 7.07 1.48 3.61
CA THR A 94 7.90 0.57 2.82
C THR A 94 7.04 -0.18 1.81
N TYR A 95 7.66 -0.66 0.75
CA TYR A 95 7.03 -1.50 -0.25
C TYR A 95 7.75 -2.84 -0.31
N LEU A 96 6.98 -3.94 -0.24
CA LEU A 96 7.46 -5.26 -0.58
C LEU A 96 6.97 -5.61 -1.98
N ASP A 97 7.93 -5.85 -2.84
CA ASP A 97 7.75 -6.24 -4.22
C ASP A 97 7.64 -7.76 -4.30
N VAL A 98 6.43 -8.25 -4.53
CA VAL A 98 6.15 -9.69 -4.58
C VAL A 98 6.76 -10.38 -5.80
N CYS A 99 7.03 -9.64 -6.88
CA CYS A 99 7.66 -10.18 -8.10
C CYS A 99 9.14 -10.53 -7.86
N THR A 100 9.82 -9.76 -7.02
CA THR A 100 11.26 -9.91 -6.75
C THR A 100 11.60 -10.38 -5.34
N GLY A 101 10.62 -10.38 -4.43
CA GLY A 101 10.82 -10.55 -2.99
C GLY A 101 11.56 -9.39 -2.33
N SER A 102 11.79 -8.28 -3.03
CA SER A 102 12.60 -7.17 -2.52
C SER A 102 11.79 -6.25 -1.61
N HIS A 103 12.43 -5.77 -0.55
CA HIS A 103 11.86 -4.82 0.39
C HIS A 103 12.58 -3.48 0.28
N ARG A 104 11.84 -2.38 0.13
CA ARG A 104 12.41 -1.04 -0.01
C ARG A 104 11.66 0.04 0.75
N ASP A 105 12.41 0.99 1.28
CA ASP A 105 11.86 2.24 1.81
C ASP A 105 11.30 3.08 0.66
N VAL A 106 10.13 3.68 0.88
CA VAL A 106 9.47 4.49 -0.12
C VAL A 106 9.47 5.94 0.33
N LEU A 107 10.07 6.79 -0.50
CA LEU A 107 10.00 8.24 -0.30
C LEU A 107 8.61 8.74 -0.74
N PRO A 108 8.03 9.71 -0.02
CA PRO A 108 6.79 10.35 -0.46
C PRO A 108 6.91 10.84 -1.89
N ALA A 109 5.88 10.58 -2.70
CA ALA A 109 5.72 11.35 -3.94
C ALA A 109 5.76 12.85 -3.61
N ALA A 110 6.38 13.67 -4.45
CA ALA A 110 6.38 15.12 -4.30
C ALA A 110 4.94 15.65 -4.40
N GLY A 111 4.22 15.65 -3.28
CA GLY A 111 2.89 16.22 -3.11
C GLY A 111 2.96 17.57 -2.41
N PRO A 112 1.95 18.44 -2.55
CA PRO A 112 1.93 19.72 -1.86
C PRO A 112 1.95 19.48 -0.34
N PRO A 113 2.66 20.30 0.45
CA PRO A 113 2.73 20.14 1.90
C PRO A 113 1.31 20.23 2.48
N ARG A 114 0.85 19.14 3.12
CA ARG A 114 -0.43 19.17 3.86
C ARG A 114 -0.30 20.17 5.01
N GLY A 115 -0.97 21.31 4.85
CA GLY A 115 -1.02 22.38 5.84
C GLY A 115 -1.46 21.84 7.20
N GLY A 116 -0.63 22.05 8.22
CA GLY A 116 -0.95 21.66 9.59
C GLY A 116 -2.30 22.22 10.00
N ARG A 117 -3.11 21.39 10.67
CA ARG A 117 -4.34 21.84 11.32
C ARG A 117 -3.98 22.97 12.28
N ARG A 118 -4.28 24.22 11.90
CA ARG A 118 -4.32 25.31 12.86
C ARG A 118 -5.57 25.08 13.71
N ALA A 119 -5.37 24.76 14.98
CA ALA A 119 -6.41 24.87 15.98
C ALA A 119 -6.98 26.30 15.91
N ARG A 120 -8.27 26.42 15.60
CA ARG A 120 -8.98 27.68 15.70
C ARG A 120 -9.36 27.82 17.17
N ALA A 121 -8.55 28.55 17.92
CA ALA A 121 -9.05 29.18 19.15
C ALA A 121 -9.97 30.31 18.70
N VAL A 122 -11.24 30.27 19.11
CA VAL A 122 -12.09 31.45 19.13
C VAL A 122 -12.60 31.59 20.56
N SER A 123 -12.34 32.78 21.08
CA SER A 123 -12.63 33.32 22.40
C SER A 123 -14.10 33.41 22.73
#